data_AF-A0A368F0K3-F1
#
_entry.id   AF-A0A368F0K3-F1
#
_cell.length_a   1.000
_cell.length_b   1.000
_cell.length_c   1.000
_cell.angle_alpha   90.00
_cell.angle_beta   90.00
_cell.angle_gamma   90.00
#
_symmetry.space_group_name_H-M   'P 1'
#
loop_
_entity.id
_entity.type
_entity.pdbx_description
1 polymer ?
#
loop_
_entity_poly.entity_id
_entity_poly.type
_entity_poly.pdbx_seq_one_letter_code
_entity_poly.pdbx_strand_id
1 'polypeptide(L)'
;MNNAVPFAVVGSCDFVKKENGMRVRARRYPWGIVEVENEQHCDFVKLREALIRTNVDSLRERTHNILYENYRRERLRAMHVGDGDTGPKMVEMYTLKQKEYNDEFARREVKIREDFQKTLEAKEAELRQKEEAVC
;
A
#
# COMPACT_ATOMS: atom_id res chain seq x y z
N MET A 1 29.22 6.50 1.22
CA MET A 1 27.89 6.91 0.73
C MET A 1 27.11 7.77 1.74
N ASN A 2 27.35 7.66 3.05
CA ASN A 2 26.55 8.37 4.07
C ASN A 2 26.71 9.91 4.05
N ASN A 3 27.83 10.46 3.55
CA ASN A 3 28.00 11.92 3.40
C ASN A 3 27.15 12.55 2.29
N ALA A 4 26.51 11.75 1.42
CA ALA A 4 25.68 12.25 0.33
C ALA A 4 24.17 12.20 0.64
N VAL A 5 23.80 11.78 1.85
CA VAL A 5 22.41 11.70 2.30
C VAL A 5 22.12 12.93 3.18
N PRO A 6 21.01 13.67 2.96
CA PRO A 6 19.94 13.41 2.00
C PRO A 6 20.31 13.83 0.56
N PHE A 7 19.88 13.03 -0.44
CA PHE A 7 20.13 13.31 -1.86
C PHE A 7 19.22 14.45 -2.36
N ALA A 8 19.81 15.47 -2.99
CA ALA A 8 19.05 16.54 -3.64
C ALA A 8 18.64 16.11 -5.06
N VAL A 9 17.41 15.62 -5.22
CA VAL A 9 16.94 15.01 -6.48
C VAL A 9 15.93 15.87 -7.24
N VAL A 10 16.03 15.82 -8.57
CA VAL A 10 15.05 16.40 -9.49
C VAL A 10 14.50 15.28 -10.37
N GLY A 11 13.18 15.14 -10.43
CA GLY A 11 12.51 14.17 -11.30
C GLY A 11 11.91 14.84 -12.54
N SER A 12 11.96 14.16 -13.69
CA SER A 12 11.23 14.54 -14.90
C SER A 12 10.86 13.31 -15.73
N CYS A 13 9.66 13.29 -16.28
CA CYS A 13 9.24 12.32 -17.30
C CYS A 13 9.48 12.84 -18.72
N ASP A 14 9.72 14.14 -18.87
CA ASP A 14 9.84 14.80 -20.17
C ASP A 14 11.28 14.76 -20.69
N PHE A 15 11.40 14.64 -22.01
CA PHE A 15 12.68 14.70 -22.71
C PHE A 15 12.85 16.04 -23.43
N VAL A 16 14.02 16.65 -23.26
CA VAL A 16 14.43 17.84 -23.99
C VAL A 16 15.57 17.48 -24.95
N LYS A 17 15.46 17.92 -26.21
CA LYS A 17 16.54 17.79 -27.19
C LYS A 17 17.58 18.88 -26.94
N LYS A 18 18.83 18.48 -26.70
CA LYS A 18 19.99 19.37 -26.59
C LYS A 18 20.44 19.85 -27.98
N GLU A 19 21.29 20.88 -27.99
CA GLU A 19 21.94 21.40 -29.19
C GLU A 19 22.77 20.35 -29.93
N ASN A 20 23.38 19.42 -29.19
CA ASN A 20 24.12 18.28 -29.73
C ASN A 20 23.22 17.15 -30.29
N GLY A 21 21.90 17.35 -30.34
CA GLY A 21 20.93 16.38 -30.84
C GLY A 21 20.51 15.29 -29.85
N MET A 22 21.18 15.16 -28.70
CA MET A 22 20.87 14.15 -27.70
C MET A 22 19.60 14.52 -26.92
N ARG A 23 18.74 13.52 -26.67
CA ARG A 23 17.56 13.68 -25.81
C ARG A 23 17.93 13.34 -24.37
N VAL A 24 17.70 14.29 -23.46
CA VAL A 24 17.93 14.09 -22.01
C VAL A 24 16.65 14.32 -21.23
N ARG A 25 16.50 13.63 -20.10
CA ARG A 25 15.41 13.91 -19.15
C ARG A 25 15.69 15.23 -18.45
N ALA A 26 14.76 16.18 -18.55
CA ALA A 26 14.96 17.52 -18.01
C ALA A 26 13.63 18.21 -17.68
N ARG A 27 13.68 19.21 -16.80
CA ARG A 27 12.58 20.14 -16.55
C ARG A 27 12.88 21.47 -17.22
N ARG A 28 11.98 21.95 -18.07
CA ARG A 28 12.12 23.24 -18.76
C ARG A 28 11.34 24.32 -18.01
N TYR A 29 12.01 25.43 -17.76
CA TYR A 29 11.44 26.66 -17.21
C TYR A 29 11.74 27.83 -18.14
N PRO A 30 11.03 28.97 -18.01
CA PRO A 30 11.35 30.18 -18.77
C PRO A 30 12.78 30.69 -18.57
N TRP A 31 13.37 30.43 -17.39
CA TRP A 31 14.73 30.85 -17.03
C TRP A 31 15.81 29.80 -17.30
N GLY A 32 15.47 28.61 -17.78
CA GLY A 32 16.48 27.58 -18.08
C GLY A 32 15.96 26.15 -18.04
N ILE A 33 16.89 25.22 -18.23
CA ILE A 33 16.60 23.78 -18.30
C ILE A 33 17.41 23.06 -17.23
N VAL A 34 16.71 22.33 -16.35
CA VAL A 34 17.33 21.51 -15.31
C VAL A 34 17.38 20.07 -15.78
N GLU A 35 18.57 19.62 -16.14
CA GLU A 35 18.84 18.24 -16.54
C GLU A 35 18.88 17.29 -15.33
N VAL A 36 18.13 16.19 -15.41
CA VAL A 36 18.01 15.20 -14.33
C VAL A 36 19.26 14.33 -14.19
N GLU A 37 19.96 14.04 -15.29
CA GLU A 37 21.14 13.15 -15.27
C GLU A 37 22.46 13.92 -15.15
N ASN A 38 22.40 15.24 -14.92
CA ASN A 38 23.57 16.08 -14.72
C ASN A 38 23.89 16.23 -13.22
N GLU A 39 25.06 15.75 -12.79
CA GLU A 39 25.52 15.79 -11.40
C GLU A 39 25.73 17.20 -10.84
N GLN A 40 25.88 18.21 -11.71
CA GLN A 40 25.97 19.61 -11.28
C GLN A 40 24.59 20.19 -10.91
N HIS A 41 23.51 19.59 -11.40
CA HIS A 41 22.14 20.06 -11.16
C HIS A 41 21.45 19.29 -10.02
N CYS A 42 21.68 17.99 -9.92
CA CYS A 42 21.07 17.16 -8.87
C CYS A 42 21.85 15.85 -8.64
N ASP A 43 21.62 15.25 -7.47
CA ASP A 43 22.24 14.00 -7.04
C ASP A 43 21.49 12.74 -7.56
N PHE A 44 20.67 12.86 -8.60
CA PHE A 44 19.89 11.74 -9.13
C PHE A 44 20.78 10.56 -9.56
N VAL A 45 21.93 10.85 -10.18
CA VAL A 45 22.90 9.82 -10.58
C VAL A 45 23.39 9.05 -9.35
N LYS A 46 23.81 9.76 -8.29
CA LYS A 46 24.26 9.16 -7.03
C LYS A 46 23.16 8.34 -6.36
N LEU A 47 21.91 8.82 -6.37
CA LEU A 47 20.75 8.07 -5.85
C LEU A 47 20.53 6.77 -6.63
N ARG A 48 20.53 6.83 -7.96
CA ARG A 48 20.33 5.66 -8.84
C ARG A 48 21.40 4.60 -8.59
N GLU A 49 22.65 5.02 -8.49
CA GLU A 49 23.77 4.11 -8.22
C GLU A 49 23.69 3.49 -6.83
N ALA A 50 23.39 4.30 -5.81
CA ALA A 50 23.23 3.83 -4.45
C ALA A 50 22.09 2.81 -4.32
N LEU A 51 20.93 3.06 -4.92
CA LEU A 51 19.76 2.19 -4.77
C LEU A 51 19.83 0.93 -5.63
N ILE A 52 20.10 1.08 -6.93
CA ILE A 52 19.88 0.00 -7.90
C ILE A 52 21.16 -0.84 -8.09
N ARG A 53 22.33 -0.21 -8.01
CA ARG A 53 23.60 -0.88 -8.36
C ARG A 53 24.32 -1.45 -7.15
N THR A 54 24.45 -0.67 -6.08
CA THR A 54 25.32 -1.04 -4.96
C THR A 54 24.56 -1.65 -3.78
N ASN A 55 23.43 -1.07 -3.38
CA ASN A 55 22.81 -1.45 -2.11
C ASN A 55 21.57 -2.34 -2.25
N VAL A 56 21.15 -2.73 -3.46
CA VAL A 56 19.88 -3.47 -3.65
C VAL A 56 19.82 -4.76 -2.84
N ASP A 57 20.90 -5.54 -2.85
CA ASP A 57 20.96 -6.80 -2.10
C ASP A 57 20.99 -6.56 -0.60
N SER A 58 21.80 -5.61 -0.13
CA SER A 58 21.86 -5.25 1.29
C SER A 58 20.54 -4.69 1.82
N LEU A 59 19.80 -3.92 1.00
CA LEU A 59 18.47 -3.41 1.34
C LEU A 59 17.46 -4.56 1.43
N ARG A 60 17.51 -5.53 0.51
CA ARG A 60 16.68 -6.74 0.54
C ARG A 60 16.98 -7.57 1.79
N GLU A 61 18.24 -7.82 2.08
CA GLU A 61 18.68 -8.61 3.22
C GLU A 61 18.27 -7.95 4.54
N ARG A 62 18.50 -6.64 4.70
CA ARG A 62 18.06 -5.89 5.88
C ARG A 62 16.54 -5.91 6.03
N THR A 63 15.80 -5.81 4.93
CA THR A 63 14.34 -5.89 4.97
C THR A 63 13.87 -7.26 5.44
N HIS A 64 14.51 -8.34 4.98
CA HIS A 64 14.15 -9.70 5.38
C HIS A 64 14.57 -10.02 6.81
N ASN A 65 15.85 -9.84 7.13
CA ASN A 65 16.44 -10.31 8.39
C ASN A 65 16.12 -9.41 9.59
N ILE A 66 15.82 -8.14 9.36
CA ILE A 66 15.53 -7.19 10.45
C ILE A 66 14.07 -6.77 10.42
N LEU A 67 13.62 -6.13 9.34
CA LEU A 67 12.28 -5.52 9.33
C LEU A 67 11.18 -6.59 9.36
N TYR A 68 11.28 -7.60 8.52
CA TYR A 68 10.33 -8.69 8.46
C TYR A 68 10.42 -9.58 9.70
N GLU A 69 11.60 -9.99 10.16
CA GLU A 69 11.71 -10.82 11.38
C GLU A 69 11.22 -10.11 12.65
N ASN A 70 11.44 -8.79 12.78
CA ASN A 70 10.87 -8.03 13.90
C ASN A 70 9.34 -8.04 13.84
N TYR A 71 8.76 -7.75 12.67
CA TYR A 71 7.31 -7.84 12.47
C TYR A 71 6.77 -9.25 12.71
N ARG A 72 7.47 -10.27 12.22
CA ARG A 72 7.10 -11.68 12.38
C ARG A 72 7.03 -12.06 13.85
N ARG A 73 8.06 -11.70 14.63
CA ARG A 73 8.12 -11.96 16.07
C ARG A 73 6.99 -11.25 16.82
N GLU A 74 6.73 -9.98 16.51
CA GLU A 74 5.64 -9.22 17.13
C GLU A 74 4.27 -9.84 16.81
N ARG A 75 4.04 -10.24 15.55
CA ARG A 75 2.80 -10.89 15.15
C ARG A 75 2.60 -12.25 15.80
N LEU A 76 3.63 -13.08 15.86
CA LEU A 76 3.55 -14.38 16.53
C LEU A 76 3.25 -14.24 18.03
N ARG A 77 3.89 -13.27 18.69
CA ARG A 77 3.60 -12.94 20.10
C ARG A 77 2.16 -12.49 20.31
N ALA A 78 1.64 -11.62 19.44
CA ALA A 78 0.24 -11.19 19.50
C ALA A 78 -0.74 -12.35 19.29
N MET A 79 -0.32 -13.38 18.55
CA MET A 79 -1.08 -14.62 18.35
C MET A 79 -0.84 -15.67 19.46
N HIS A 80 -0.07 -15.34 20.51
CA HIS A 80 0.32 -16.25 21.60
C HIS A 80 1.05 -17.52 21.11
N VAL A 81 1.68 -17.46 19.94
CA VAL A 81 2.47 -18.56 19.39
C VAL A 81 3.91 -18.39 19.88
N GLY A 82 4.35 -19.28 20.78
CA GLY A 82 5.71 -19.29 21.30
C GLY A 82 6.74 -19.75 20.27
N ASP A 83 8.00 -19.37 20.49
CA ASP A 83 9.13 -19.84 19.67
C ASP A 83 9.24 -21.37 19.78
N GLY A 84 8.98 -22.08 18.67
CA GLY A 84 8.98 -23.54 18.59
C GLY A 84 7.63 -24.18 18.23
N ASP A 85 6.54 -23.42 18.23
CA ASP A 85 5.17 -23.90 17.97
C ASP A 85 4.69 -23.71 16.51
N THR A 86 5.62 -23.52 15.56
CA THR A 86 5.37 -23.22 14.13
C THR A 86 4.77 -24.37 13.29
N GLY A 87 4.13 -25.34 13.94
CA GLY A 87 3.51 -26.51 13.32
C GLY A 87 1.97 -26.50 13.45
N PRO A 88 1.34 -27.57 13.98
CA PRO A 88 -0.11 -27.74 14.01
C PRO A 88 -0.89 -26.58 14.65
N LYS A 89 -0.37 -25.99 15.75
CA LYS A 89 -1.03 -24.89 16.46
C LYS A 89 -1.22 -23.63 15.63
N MET A 90 -0.29 -23.33 14.72
CA MET A 90 -0.44 -22.22 13.78
C MET A 90 -1.60 -22.47 12.82
N VAL A 91 -1.72 -23.70 12.31
CA VAL A 91 -2.81 -24.08 11.39
C VAL A 91 -4.16 -24.02 12.11
N GLU A 92 -4.26 -24.55 13.33
CA GLU A 92 -5.47 -24.46 14.16
C GLU A 92 -5.85 -23.01 14.50
N MET A 93 -4.87 -22.14 14.73
CA MET A 93 -5.11 -20.72 15.00
C MET A 93 -5.60 -19.99 13.74
N TYR A 94 -5.03 -20.27 12.55
CA TYR A 94 -5.53 -19.72 11.30
C TYR A 94 -6.95 -20.20 10.98
N THR A 95 -7.26 -21.48 11.21
CA THR A 95 -8.62 -22.00 10.99
C THR A 95 -9.62 -21.41 11.97
N LEU A 96 -9.23 -21.22 13.25
CA LEU A 96 -10.08 -20.56 14.23
C LEU A 96 -10.38 -19.11 13.84
N LYS A 97 -9.36 -18.34 13.47
CA LYS A 97 -9.53 -16.94 13.04
C LYS A 97 -10.35 -16.82 11.75
N GLN A 98 -10.21 -17.78 10.84
CA GLN A 98 -11.03 -17.84 9.63
C GLN A 98 -12.49 -18.17 9.95
N LYS A 99 -12.73 -19.06 10.92
CA LYS A 99 -14.07 -19.33 11.43
C LYS A 99 -14.68 -18.11 12.10
N GLU A 100 -13.95 -17.41 12.96
CA GLU A 100 -14.39 -16.15 13.57
C GLU A 100 -14.79 -15.11 12.53
N TYR A 101 -13.97 -14.94 11.48
CA TYR A 101 -14.27 -14.03 10.37
C TYR A 101 -15.54 -14.44 9.61
N ASN A 102 -15.72 -15.74 9.35
CA ASN A 102 -16.91 -16.26 8.69
C ASN A 102 -18.17 -16.08 9.57
N ASP A 103 -18.05 -16.32 10.87
CA ASP A 103 -19.14 -16.13 11.83
C ASP A 103 -19.53 -14.64 11.94
N GLU A 104 -18.54 -13.74 11.93
CA GLU A 104 -18.77 -12.30 11.89
C GLU A 104 -19.46 -11.88 10.59
N PHE A 105 -19.02 -12.42 9.45
CA PHE A 105 -19.63 -12.18 8.15
C PHE A 105 -21.09 -12.66 8.11
N ALA A 106 -21.37 -13.86 8.61
CA ALA A 106 -22.73 -14.39 8.70
C ALA A 106 -23.63 -13.51 9.58
N ARG A 107 -23.13 -13.00 10.71
CA ARG A 107 -23.86 -12.04 11.55
C ARG A 107 -24.16 -10.74 10.81
N ARG A 108 -23.19 -10.22 10.04
CA ARG A 108 -23.39 -9.03 9.21
C ARG A 108 -24.42 -9.28 8.11
N GLU A 109 -24.41 -10.45 7.48
CA GLU A 109 -25.37 -10.82 6.44
C GLU A 109 -26.80 -10.89 6.98
N VAL A 110 -27.00 -11.52 8.15
CA VAL A 110 -28.30 -11.55 8.83
C VAL A 110 -28.78 -10.13 9.11
N LYS A 111 -27.91 -9.28 9.66
CA LYS A 111 -28.26 -7.89 9.95
C LYS A 111 -28.64 -7.11 8.68
N ILE A 112 -27.90 -7.29 7.58
CA ILE A 112 -28.22 -6.66 6.29
C ILE A 112 -29.59 -7.13 5.79
N ARG A 113 -29.91 -8.42 5.92
CA ARG A 113 -31.20 -8.97 5.50
C ARG A 113 -32.35 -8.42 6.33
N GLU A 114 -32.17 -8.32 7.65
CA GLU A 114 -33.16 -7.72 8.56
C GLU A 114 -33.39 -6.24 8.25
N ASP A 115 -32.33 -5.47 8.04
CA ASP A 115 -32.41 -4.04 7.71
C ASP A 115 -33.11 -3.82 6.34
N PHE A 116 -32.83 -4.69 5.36
CA PHE A 116 -33.50 -4.67 4.07
C PHE A 116 -35.00 -4.96 4.18
N GLN A 117 -35.38 -5.98 4.95
CA GLN A 117 -36.78 -6.33 5.15
C GLN A 117 -37.57 -5.19 5.81
N LYS A 118 -37.02 -4.58 6.87
CA LYS A 118 -37.63 -3.39 7.50
C LYS A 118 -37.81 -2.24 6.53
N THR A 119 -36.84 -2.03 5.64
CA THR A 119 -36.90 -0.98 4.63
C THR A 119 -38.01 -1.25 3.61
N LEU A 120 -38.18 -2.51 3.18
CA LEU A 120 -39.27 -2.92 2.28
C LEU A 120 -40.64 -2.71 2.93
N GLU A 121 -40.83 -3.21 4.15
CA GLU A 121 -42.10 -3.07 4.89
C GLU A 121 -42.48 -1.59 5.09
N ALA A 122 -41.52 -0.73 5.43
CA ALA A 122 -41.74 0.71 5.54
C ALA A 122 -42.13 1.35 4.20
N LYS A 123 -41.51 0.92 3.09
CA LYS A 123 -41.81 1.42 1.75
C LYS A 123 -43.17 0.94 1.23
N GLU A 124 -43.53 -0.31 1.49
CA GLU A 124 -44.86 -0.85 1.16
C GLU A 124 -45.96 -0.11 1.95
N ALA A 125 -45.75 0.14 3.24
CA ALA A 125 -46.69 0.92 4.05
C ALA A 125 -46.84 2.36 3.55
N GLU A 126 -45.74 3.01 3.15
CA GLU A 126 -45.75 4.36 2.55
C GLU A 126 -46.54 4.39 1.23
N LEU A 127 -46.33 3.40 0.36
CA LEU A 127 -47.06 3.30 -0.91
C LEU A 127 -48.54 3.06 -0.70
N ARG A 128 -48.91 2.17 0.23
CA ARG A 128 -50.30 1.88 0.57
C ARG A 128 -51.05 3.12 1.06
N GLN A 129 -50.43 3.92 1.92
CA GLN A 129 -51.01 5.21 2.37
C GLN A 129 -51.21 6.18 1.21
N LYS A 130 -50.28 6.21 0.24
CA LYS A 130 -50.43 7.05 -0.96
C LYS A 130 -51.54 6.55 -1.88
N GLU A 131 -51.72 5.24 -2.03
CA GLU A 131 -52.81 4.67 -2.82
C GLU A 131 -54.18 4.99 -2.19
N GLU A 132 -54.30 4.85 -0.87
CA GLU A 132 -55.53 5.20 -0.12
C GLU A 132 -55.85 6.70 -0.18
N ALA A 133 -54.85 7.57 -0.29
CA ALA A 133 -55.05 9.02 -0.40
C ALA A 133 -55.41 9.51 -1.82
N VAL A 134 -55.28 8.64 -2.83
CA VAL A 134 -55.57 8.95 -4.25
C VAL A 134 -56.96 8.45 -4.68
N CYS A 135 -57.62 7.61 -3.86
CA CYS A 135 -58.99 7.14 -4.05
C CYS A 135 -59.98 8.04 -3.29
#